data_AF-A0A6J2YGR4-F1
#
_entry.id   AF-A0A6J2YGR4-F1
#
_cell.length_a   1.000
_cell.length_b   1.000
_cell.length_c   1.000
_cell.angle_alpha   90.00
_cell.angle_beta   90.00
_cell.angle_gamma   90.00
#
_symmetry.space_group_name_H-M   'P 1'
#
loop_
_entity.id
_entity.type
_entity.pdbx_description
1 polymer ?
#
loop_
_entity_poly.entity_id
_entity_poly.type
_entity_poly.pdbx_seq_one_letter_code
_entity_poly.pdbx_strand_id
1 'polypeptide(L)'
;MSNLAAMASMLSSLTGGPMANMFGAPAQGTAGGSSQSASAAAFNAAQFLQQMEMAAFGMAGNPYGNPFLQNLSAMLYSAGPVPPWGGPLSNKAVQQMWMNQMDNKPMHHHQEEEEVDDEELGVAETYADYMPSKLKLGKKHPDPVVETASLSSVAPVDVWYKLSIPEETIRTGALSALQLESITYTSQAHEHILPDGSRAGFLIGDGAGVGKGRTIAGVIFENYLKGRKRAIWVSVSNDLKYDAERDLRDIGAGKIDVHPLNKFK
;
A
#
# COMPACT_ATOMS: atom_id res chain seq x y z
N MET A 1 17.07 -3.96 -24.44
CA MET A 1 17.93 -2.87 -23.92
C MET A 1 17.28 -1.54 -24.25
N SER A 2 16.35 -1.05 -23.42
CA SER A 2 15.80 0.31 -23.48
C SER A 2 14.59 0.41 -22.54
N ASN A 3 14.84 0.63 -21.24
CA ASN A 3 13.85 1.19 -20.27
C ASN A 3 14.56 1.61 -18.97
N LEU A 4 15.74 1.06 -18.67
CA LEU A 4 16.55 1.48 -17.52
C LEU A 4 17.21 2.87 -17.70
N ALA A 5 17.51 3.28 -18.94
CA ALA A 5 18.11 4.58 -19.24
C ALA A 5 17.11 5.75 -19.08
N ALA A 6 15.80 5.50 -19.19
CA ALA A 6 14.78 6.54 -19.06
C ALA A 6 14.53 6.94 -17.59
N MET A 7 14.68 6.01 -16.63
CA MET A 7 14.52 6.32 -15.19
C MET A 7 15.70 7.09 -14.60
N ALA A 8 16.93 6.88 -15.11
CA ALA A 8 18.10 7.62 -14.63
C ALA A 8 18.08 9.10 -15.05
N SER A 9 17.46 9.42 -16.19
CA SER A 9 17.38 10.80 -16.69
C SER A 9 16.36 11.67 -15.95
N MET A 10 15.32 11.07 -15.35
CA MET A 10 14.30 11.84 -14.59
C MET A 10 14.73 12.18 -13.16
N LEU A 11 15.64 11.38 -12.58
CA LEU A 11 16.20 11.66 -11.24
C LEU A 11 17.35 12.69 -11.27
N SER A 12 17.97 12.92 -12.44
CA SER A 12 18.98 13.97 -12.61
C SER A 12 18.37 15.34 -12.93
N SER A 13 17.12 15.42 -13.40
CA SER A 13 16.46 16.69 -13.75
C SER A 13 15.77 17.39 -12.57
N LEU A 14 15.78 16.79 -11.37
CA LEU A 14 15.26 17.40 -10.14
C LEU A 14 16.34 18.08 -9.29
N THR A 15 17.61 18.04 -9.70
CA THR A 15 18.73 18.65 -8.96
C THR A 15 19.63 19.58 -9.79
N GLY A 16 19.27 19.88 -11.04
CA GLY A 16 20.11 20.71 -11.90
C GLY A 16 19.33 21.44 -12.99
N GLY A 17 18.78 22.61 -12.65
CA GLY A 17 18.18 23.56 -13.59
C GLY A 17 18.82 24.95 -13.47
N PRO A 18 18.87 25.74 -14.55
CA PRO A 18 19.87 26.79 -14.75
C PRO A 18 19.42 28.13 -14.17
N MET A 19 19.76 28.40 -12.91
CA MET A 19 19.79 29.76 -12.33
C MET A 19 20.90 29.90 -11.28
N ALA A 20 22.02 29.20 -11.46
CA ALA A 20 23.14 29.18 -10.51
C ALA A 20 24.20 30.30 -10.73
N ASN A 21 23.94 31.27 -11.60
CA ASN A 21 24.90 32.32 -11.95
C ASN A 21 24.24 33.70 -11.98
N MET A 22 23.82 34.24 -10.83
CA MET A 22 23.47 35.68 -10.76
C MET A 22 23.58 36.36 -9.39
N PHE A 23 24.36 35.85 -8.43
CA PHE A 23 24.70 36.64 -7.24
C PHE A 23 26.16 36.45 -6.86
N GLY A 24 27.01 37.25 -7.50
CA GLY A 24 28.34 37.56 -7.00
C GLY A 24 28.22 38.29 -5.66
N ALA A 25 29.13 37.96 -4.76
CA ALA A 25 29.28 38.63 -3.47
C ALA A 25 29.50 40.15 -3.63
N PRO A 26 29.03 40.94 -2.65
CA PRO A 26 29.83 42.07 -2.21
C PRO A 26 30.07 42.07 -0.69
N ALA A 27 31.13 42.76 -0.33
CA ALA A 27 31.69 42.89 1.01
C ALA A 27 30.88 43.85 1.92
N GLN A 28 30.98 43.57 3.23
CA GLN A 28 31.10 44.49 4.38
C GLN A 28 30.02 45.57 4.60
N GLY A 29 29.33 45.51 5.75
CA GLY A 29 28.55 46.65 6.29
C GLY A 29 27.63 46.29 7.47
N THR A 30 27.87 46.95 8.60
CA THR A 30 27.17 46.90 9.89
C THR A 30 25.76 47.54 9.88
N ALA A 31 24.82 46.99 10.67
CA ALA A 31 23.87 47.68 11.59
C ALA A 31 22.55 46.90 11.77
N GLY A 32 22.01 46.95 13.00
CA GLY A 32 20.89 46.14 13.48
C GLY A 32 19.50 46.42 12.89
N GLY A 33 18.60 45.47 13.12
CA GLY A 33 17.17 45.58 12.85
C GLY A 33 16.48 44.24 13.07
N SER A 34 15.69 44.15 14.13
CA SER A 34 14.80 43.04 14.45
C SER A 34 13.84 42.73 13.30
N SER A 35 13.81 41.48 12.84
CA SER A 35 12.69 40.96 12.05
C SER A 35 12.40 39.51 12.45
N GLN A 36 11.15 39.29 12.82
CA GLN A 36 10.57 38.00 13.19
C GLN A 36 10.68 37.05 11.99
N SER A 37 11.30 35.88 12.22
CA SER A 37 11.23 34.78 11.28
C SER A 37 9.85 34.12 11.38
N ALA A 38 9.09 34.17 10.29
CA ALA A 38 7.89 33.36 10.13
C ALA A 38 8.29 31.88 10.15
N SER A 39 7.91 31.15 11.19
CA SER A 39 8.05 29.70 11.23
C SER A 39 7.11 29.08 10.21
N ALA A 40 7.68 28.41 9.20
CA ALA A 40 6.93 27.47 8.37
C ALA A 40 6.29 26.45 9.31
N ALA A 41 4.96 26.40 9.33
CA ALA A 41 4.22 25.42 10.10
C ALA A 41 4.60 24.02 9.60
N ALA A 42 5.44 23.33 10.37
CA ALA A 42 5.73 21.93 10.13
C ALA A 42 4.43 21.15 10.28
N PHE A 43 4.03 20.43 9.23
CA PHE A 43 2.92 19.50 9.26
C PHE A 43 3.21 18.44 10.33
N ASN A 44 2.51 18.53 11.48
CA ASN A 44 2.70 17.62 12.59
C ASN A 44 1.78 16.42 12.43
N ALA A 45 2.29 15.37 11.77
CA ALA A 45 1.57 14.14 11.47
C ALA A 45 0.96 13.48 12.73
N ALA A 46 1.56 13.67 13.91
CA ALA A 46 1.02 13.16 15.17
C ALA A 46 -0.29 13.85 15.58
N GLN A 47 -0.40 15.16 15.30
CA GLN A 47 -1.59 15.94 15.62
C GLN A 47 -2.75 15.60 14.66
N PHE A 48 -2.44 15.27 13.42
CA PHE A 48 -3.40 14.81 12.41
C PHE A 48 -3.93 13.39 12.72
N LEU A 49 -3.04 12.47 13.12
CA LEU A 49 -3.41 11.10 13.53
C LEU A 49 -4.26 11.10 14.81
N GLN A 50 -3.95 11.95 15.79
CA GLN A 50 -4.75 12.08 17.02
C GLN A 50 -6.16 12.63 16.76
N GLN A 51 -6.32 13.44 15.71
CA GLN A 51 -7.62 13.98 15.29
C GLN A 51 -8.46 12.94 14.56
N MET A 52 -7.84 12.00 13.83
CA MET A 52 -8.52 10.82 13.26
C MET A 52 -8.93 9.81 14.34
N GLU A 53 -8.09 9.62 15.37
CA GLU A 53 -8.34 8.66 16.44
C GLU A 53 -9.57 9.05 17.30
N MET A 54 -9.76 10.35 17.56
CA MET A 54 -10.94 10.87 18.28
C MET A 54 -12.24 10.82 17.46
N ALA A 55 -12.16 10.80 16.12
CA ALA A 55 -13.33 10.65 15.25
C ALA A 55 -13.81 9.19 15.17
N ALA A 56 -12.91 8.22 15.37
CA ALA A 56 -13.22 6.80 15.29
C ALA A 56 -13.92 6.23 16.54
N PHE A 57 -13.74 6.85 17.71
CA PHE A 57 -14.31 6.36 18.98
C PHE A 57 -15.77 6.78 19.25
N GLY A 58 -16.38 7.59 18.36
CA GLY A 58 -17.74 8.13 18.53
C GLY A 58 -18.87 7.35 17.84
N MET A 59 -18.59 6.21 17.19
CA MET A 59 -19.58 5.44 16.42
C MET A 59 -20.44 4.54 17.32
N ALA A 60 -21.30 5.17 18.13
CA ALA A 60 -22.45 4.52 18.73
C ALA A 60 -23.65 5.50 18.78
N GLY A 61 -24.36 5.60 17.67
CA GLY A 61 -25.77 5.97 17.63
C GLY A 61 -26.13 7.45 17.77
N ASN A 62 -26.02 8.24 16.69
CA ASN A 62 -26.98 9.31 16.38
C ASN A 62 -26.76 9.86 14.95
N PRO A 63 -27.74 9.81 14.01
CA PRO A 63 -27.50 10.19 12.62
C PRO A 63 -27.65 11.70 12.31
N TYR A 64 -27.74 12.59 13.30
CA TYR A 64 -27.97 14.04 13.06
C TYR A 64 -26.97 15.00 13.73
N GLY A 65 -25.76 14.54 14.06
CA GLY A 65 -24.79 15.40 14.72
C GLY A 65 -23.35 15.02 14.42
N ASN A 66 -22.93 15.23 13.16
CA ASN A 66 -21.51 15.11 12.79
C ASN A 66 -20.82 16.49 12.96
N PRO A 67 -19.90 16.67 13.94
CA PRO A 67 -19.19 17.95 14.15
C PRO A 67 -18.37 18.40 12.95
N PHE A 68 -18.04 17.48 12.05
CA PHE A 68 -17.29 17.71 10.83
C PHE A 68 -18.07 18.56 9.80
N LEU A 69 -19.37 18.30 9.63
CA LEU A 69 -20.22 19.08 8.71
C LEU A 69 -20.49 20.50 9.23
N GLN A 70 -20.51 20.66 10.56
CA GLN A 70 -20.69 21.95 11.21
C GLN A 70 -19.44 22.84 11.07
N ASN A 71 -18.25 22.24 11.13
CA ASN A 71 -16.99 22.95 10.91
C ASN A 71 -16.76 23.30 9.43
N LEU A 72 -17.21 22.44 8.51
CA LEU A 72 -17.14 22.72 7.07
C LEU A 72 -18.08 23.87 6.67
N SER A 73 -19.28 23.92 7.26
CA SER A 73 -20.20 25.07 7.09
C SER A 73 -19.57 26.37 7.60
N ALA A 74 -18.94 26.37 8.78
CA ALA A 74 -18.29 27.55 9.32
C ALA A 74 -17.12 28.04 8.45
N MET A 75 -16.41 27.11 7.80
CA MET A 75 -15.25 27.39 6.95
C MET A 75 -15.64 27.91 5.56
N LEU A 76 -16.80 27.52 5.02
CA LEU A 76 -17.32 28.01 3.74
C LEU A 76 -17.89 29.45 3.85
N TYR A 77 -18.35 29.86 5.05
CA TYR A 77 -18.86 31.21 5.30
C TYR A 77 -17.79 32.23 5.75
N SER A 78 -16.53 31.82 5.98
CA SER A 78 -15.50 32.72 6.50
C SER A 78 -14.53 33.28 5.44
N ALA A 79 -14.74 33.02 4.15
CA ALA A 79 -13.85 33.48 3.10
C ALA A 79 -14.57 33.85 1.79
N GLY A 80 -15.06 35.09 1.68
CA GLY A 80 -15.45 35.67 0.40
C GLY A 80 -16.55 36.76 0.50
N PRO A 81 -16.50 37.83 -0.33
CA PRO A 81 -17.41 38.96 -0.21
C PRO A 81 -18.83 38.62 -0.71
N VAL A 82 -19.81 39.11 0.04
CA VAL A 82 -21.25 39.05 -0.28
C VAL A 82 -21.58 39.76 -1.62
N PRO A 83 -22.42 39.18 -2.50
CA PRO A 83 -22.97 39.89 -3.67
C PRO A 83 -23.96 40.99 -3.27
N PRO A 84 -24.17 42.06 -4.08
CA PRO A 84 -24.81 43.30 -3.61
C PRO A 84 -26.34 43.25 -3.49
N TRP A 85 -27.03 42.15 -3.84
CA TRP A 85 -28.49 42.07 -3.83
C TRP A 85 -28.97 40.77 -3.18
N GLY A 86 -29.55 40.86 -1.98
CA GLY A 86 -30.40 39.83 -1.38
C GLY A 86 -29.92 39.31 -0.02
N GLY A 87 -30.66 39.67 1.05
CA GLY A 87 -30.40 39.21 2.42
C GLY A 87 -30.75 37.73 2.67
N PRO A 88 -30.46 37.19 3.86
CA PRO A 88 -30.62 35.77 4.17
C PRO A 88 -32.09 35.33 4.16
N LEU A 89 -32.39 34.30 3.38
CA LEU A 89 -33.72 33.66 3.34
C LEU A 89 -33.97 32.90 4.66
N SER A 90 -35.14 33.12 5.28
CA SER A 90 -35.49 32.45 6.54
C SER A 90 -35.90 31.00 6.32
N ASN A 91 -35.61 30.13 7.30
CA ASN A 91 -35.98 28.70 7.30
C ASN A 91 -37.47 28.41 7.01
N LYS A 92 -38.37 29.37 7.25
CA LYS A 92 -39.81 29.21 6.95
C LYS A 92 -40.14 29.27 5.46
N ALA A 93 -39.35 29.96 4.65
CA ALA A 93 -39.62 30.11 3.21
C ALA A 93 -39.28 28.83 2.43
N VAL A 94 -38.21 28.14 2.83
CA VAL A 94 -37.79 26.86 2.24
C VAL A 94 -38.82 25.75 2.54
N GLN A 95 -39.40 25.77 3.74
CA GLN A 95 -40.40 24.79 4.17
C GLN A 95 -41.73 24.91 3.40
N GLN A 96 -42.11 26.11 2.96
CA GLN A 96 -43.31 26.35 2.14
C GLN A 96 -43.13 25.98 0.66
N MET A 97 -41.91 26.06 0.12
CA MET A 97 -41.63 25.55 -1.24
C MET A 97 -41.76 24.04 -1.33
N TRP A 98 -41.35 23.30 -0.28
CA TRP A 98 -41.46 21.84 -0.24
C TRP A 98 -42.89 21.31 -0.10
N MET A 99 -43.82 22.08 0.51
CA MET A 99 -45.21 21.63 0.69
C MET A 99 -46.11 21.85 -0.54
N ASN A 100 -45.78 22.80 -1.41
CA ASN A 100 -46.61 23.10 -2.59
C ASN A 100 -46.30 22.22 -3.82
N GLN A 101 -45.28 21.36 -3.76
CA GLN A 101 -44.81 20.57 -4.90
C GLN A 101 -45.25 19.09 -4.86
N MET A 102 -46.08 18.70 -3.89
CA MET A 102 -46.68 17.37 -3.77
C MET A 102 -48.20 17.42 -3.91
N ASP A 103 -48.73 17.93 -5.02
CA ASP A 103 -50.13 17.69 -5.42
C ASP A 103 -50.37 18.07 -6.90
N ASN A 104 -49.96 17.18 -7.84
CA ASN A 104 -50.74 16.85 -9.05
C ASN A 104 -50.11 15.69 -9.84
N LYS A 105 -50.89 14.62 -10.11
CA LYS A 105 -50.58 13.47 -11.01
C LYS A 105 -50.74 13.88 -12.51
N PRO A 106 -50.41 13.06 -13.56
CA PRO A 106 -50.16 11.60 -13.64
C PRO A 106 -48.97 11.14 -14.55
N MET A 107 -48.78 9.82 -14.63
CA MET A 107 -47.80 9.08 -15.44
C MET A 107 -47.86 9.38 -16.96
N HIS A 108 -46.69 9.65 -17.59
CA HIS A 108 -46.47 9.35 -19.00
C HIS A 108 -44.97 9.13 -19.34
N HIS A 109 -44.75 8.14 -20.19
CA HIS A 109 -43.51 7.60 -20.76
C HIS A 109 -42.72 8.64 -21.59
N HIS A 110 -41.39 8.76 -21.37
CA HIS A 110 -40.37 9.12 -22.37
C HIS A 110 -38.97 8.64 -21.92
N GLN A 111 -38.18 8.27 -22.93
CA GLN A 111 -36.82 7.72 -22.92
C GLN A 111 -35.74 8.78 -22.59
N GLU A 112 -34.62 8.28 -22.07
CA GLU A 112 -33.25 8.83 -22.11
C GLU A 112 -32.96 10.11 -21.33
N GLU A 113 -32.45 9.97 -20.10
CA GLU A 113 -31.16 10.55 -19.66
C GLU A 113 -30.51 9.52 -18.71
N GLU A 114 -29.43 8.87 -19.16
CA GLU A 114 -28.52 8.18 -18.24
C GLU A 114 -27.94 9.27 -17.31
N GLU A 115 -28.43 9.36 -16.08
CA GLU A 115 -27.63 9.91 -14.99
C GLU A 115 -26.44 8.96 -14.83
N VAL A 116 -25.32 9.30 -15.48
CA VAL A 116 -24.02 8.74 -15.12
C VAL A 116 -23.80 9.19 -13.67
N ASP A 117 -23.89 8.23 -12.77
CA ASP A 117 -23.61 8.41 -11.35
C ASP A 117 -22.12 8.78 -11.18
N ASP A 118 -21.83 10.08 -11.34
CA ASP A 118 -20.51 10.65 -11.11
C ASP A 118 -20.12 10.63 -9.61
N GLU A 119 -20.97 10.09 -8.72
CA GLU A 119 -20.64 9.84 -7.30
C GLU A 119 -19.91 8.51 -7.07
N GLU A 120 -19.76 7.65 -8.10
CA GLU A 120 -18.80 6.53 -8.10
C GLU A 120 -17.39 6.97 -8.56
N LEU A 121 -17.12 8.28 -8.65
CA LEU A 121 -15.78 8.83 -8.82
C LEU A 121 -15.28 9.42 -7.49
N GLY A 122 -14.70 8.61 -6.59
CA GLY A 122 -13.82 9.21 -5.59
C GLY A 122 -13.59 8.55 -4.24
N VAL A 123 -13.58 7.23 -4.12
CA VAL A 123 -12.72 6.60 -3.11
C VAL A 123 -11.88 5.57 -3.84
N ALA A 124 -10.68 5.94 -4.26
CA ALA A 124 -9.66 4.93 -4.52
C ALA A 124 -9.58 4.10 -3.24
N GLU A 125 -10.07 2.85 -3.26
CA GLU A 125 -9.95 1.96 -2.11
C GLU A 125 -8.47 1.98 -1.71
N THR A 126 -8.16 2.54 -0.53
CA THR A 126 -6.77 2.72 -0.09
C THR A 126 -6.03 1.38 -0.08
N TYR A 127 -6.78 0.29 0.08
CA TYR A 127 -6.32 -1.09 0.09
C TYR A 127 -7.19 -1.96 -0.83
N ALA A 128 -6.55 -2.82 -1.61
CA ALA A 128 -7.19 -3.84 -2.40
C ALA A 128 -6.86 -5.25 -1.86
N ASP A 129 -7.81 -6.18 -1.95
CA ASP A 129 -7.60 -7.59 -1.61
C ASP A 129 -6.48 -8.19 -2.48
N TYR A 130 -5.43 -8.72 -1.84
CA TYR A 130 -4.30 -9.27 -2.57
C TYR A 130 -4.55 -10.70 -3.05
N MET A 131 -4.31 -10.93 -4.34
CA MET A 131 -4.22 -12.26 -4.92
C MET A 131 -3.18 -12.25 -6.05
N PRO A 132 -2.26 -13.23 -6.11
CA PRO A 132 -1.31 -13.36 -7.22
C PRO A 132 -1.99 -13.27 -8.59
N SER A 133 -1.60 -12.28 -9.39
CA SER A 133 -2.20 -12.05 -10.71
C SER A 133 -1.55 -12.87 -11.82
N LYS A 134 -0.24 -13.18 -11.69
CA LYS A 134 0.55 -13.93 -12.68
C LYS A 134 0.69 -15.41 -12.36
N LEU A 135 0.51 -15.81 -11.10
CA LEU A 135 0.62 -17.20 -10.67
C LEU A 135 -0.73 -17.78 -10.25
N LYS A 136 -1.19 -18.82 -10.95
CA LYS A 136 -2.46 -19.52 -10.66
C LYS A 136 -2.25 -20.82 -9.91
N LEU A 137 -1.44 -20.79 -8.85
CA LEU A 137 -1.13 -21.95 -8.01
C LEU A 137 -1.57 -21.72 -6.55
N GLY A 138 -1.99 -22.79 -5.90
CA GLY A 138 -2.36 -22.78 -4.47
C GLY A 138 -3.73 -22.19 -4.18
N LYS A 139 -4.00 -22.01 -2.88
CA LYS A 139 -5.26 -21.47 -2.35
C LYS A 139 -5.06 -20.05 -1.83
N LYS A 140 -6.15 -19.27 -1.73
CA LYS A 140 -6.12 -17.95 -1.07
C LYS A 140 -5.49 -18.07 0.32
N HIS A 141 -4.71 -17.08 0.72
CA HIS A 141 -4.11 -17.04 2.05
C HIS A 141 -5.22 -17.10 3.12
N PRO A 142 -5.04 -17.85 4.23
CA PRO A 142 -6.08 -18.00 5.25
C PRO A 142 -6.41 -16.68 5.95
N ASP A 143 -5.40 -15.86 6.23
CA ASP A 143 -5.59 -14.50 6.72
C ASP A 143 -5.81 -13.52 5.55
N PRO A 144 -6.67 -12.50 5.72
CA PRO A 144 -6.82 -11.43 4.74
C PRO A 144 -5.49 -10.73 4.49
N VAL A 145 -5.10 -10.65 3.22
CA VAL A 145 -3.92 -9.90 2.79
C VAL A 145 -4.40 -8.83 1.83
N VAL A 146 -3.88 -7.62 2.03
CA VAL A 146 -4.20 -6.47 1.19
C VAL A 146 -2.92 -5.82 0.70
N GLU A 147 -3.02 -5.13 -0.43
CA GLU A 147 -1.99 -4.24 -0.95
C GLU A 147 -2.54 -2.84 -1.16
N THR A 148 -1.66 -1.84 -1.28
CA THR A 148 -2.10 -0.48 -1.58
C THR A 148 -2.52 -0.36 -3.03
N ALA A 149 -3.50 0.50 -3.32
CA ALA A 149 -3.91 0.78 -4.71
C ALA A 149 -2.72 1.14 -5.61
N SER A 150 -1.76 1.91 -5.09
CA SER A 150 -0.53 2.26 -5.82
C SER A 150 0.30 1.05 -6.23
N LEU A 151 0.47 0.05 -5.35
CA LEU A 151 1.20 -1.17 -5.68
C LEU A 151 0.43 -2.04 -6.69
N SER A 152 -0.90 -2.16 -6.50
CA SER A 152 -1.77 -2.94 -7.40
C SER A 152 -1.78 -2.41 -8.84
N SER A 153 -1.53 -1.11 -9.03
CA SER A 153 -1.51 -0.46 -10.36
C SER A 153 -0.33 -0.89 -11.23
N VAL A 154 0.72 -1.47 -10.64
CA VAL A 154 1.92 -1.90 -11.35
C VAL A 154 1.86 -3.40 -11.59
N ALA A 155 1.89 -3.80 -12.86
CA ALA A 155 1.90 -5.22 -13.19
C ALA A 155 3.18 -5.90 -12.66
N PRO A 156 3.06 -7.04 -11.95
CA PRO A 156 4.21 -7.77 -11.47
C PRO A 156 4.96 -8.43 -12.64
N VAL A 157 6.23 -8.77 -12.39
CA VAL A 157 7.12 -9.40 -13.37
C VAL A 157 6.52 -10.72 -13.87
N ASP A 158 6.73 -11.05 -15.15
CA ASP A 158 6.20 -12.29 -15.70
C ASP A 158 6.79 -13.54 -15.02
N VAL A 159 5.92 -14.53 -14.84
CA VAL A 159 6.27 -15.82 -14.25
C VAL A 159 6.58 -16.82 -15.38
N TRP A 160 7.79 -17.37 -15.36
CA TRP A 160 8.27 -18.41 -16.28
C TRP A 160 8.85 -19.63 -15.56
N TYR A 161 9.11 -19.53 -14.25
CA TYR A 161 9.64 -20.63 -13.45
C TYR A 161 8.58 -21.67 -13.12
N LYS A 162 8.99 -22.95 -13.15
CA LYS A 162 8.15 -24.08 -12.78
C LYS A 162 8.66 -24.69 -11.47
N LEU A 163 7.84 -24.56 -10.42
CA LEU A 163 8.09 -25.18 -9.12
C LEU A 163 8.17 -26.71 -9.24
N SER A 164 9.01 -27.30 -8.41
CA SER A 164 9.17 -28.74 -8.21
C SER A 164 8.50 -29.21 -6.92
N ILE A 165 8.09 -28.28 -6.05
CA ILE A 165 7.29 -28.56 -4.85
C ILE A 165 6.14 -29.52 -5.20
N PRO A 166 5.91 -30.58 -4.40
CA PRO A 166 4.87 -31.56 -4.69
C PRO A 166 3.47 -30.95 -4.77
N GLU A 167 2.68 -31.45 -5.72
CA GLU A 167 1.29 -31.01 -5.91
C GLU A 167 0.44 -31.20 -4.65
N GLU A 168 0.75 -32.20 -3.82
CA GLU A 168 0.08 -32.40 -2.54
C GLU A 168 0.26 -31.20 -1.59
N THR A 169 1.48 -30.67 -1.46
CA THR A 169 1.78 -29.47 -0.66
C THR A 169 0.99 -28.26 -1.15
N ILE A 170 0.83 -28.12 -2.48
CA ILE A 170 0.09 -27.01 -3.11
C ILE A 170 -1.42 -27.18 -2.90
N ARG A 171 -1.97 -28.35 -3.26
CA ARG A 171 -3.41 -28.65 -3.22
C ARG A 171 -3.98 -28.68 -1.82
N THR A 172 -3.22 -29.14 -0.83
CA THR A 172 -3.66 -29.10 0.58
C THR A 172 -3.76 -27.67 1.09
N GLY A 173 -2.95 -26.75 0.56
CA GLY A 173 -2.83 -25.38 1.04
C GLY A 173 -1.80 -25.24 2.17
N ALA A 174 -0.87 -26.19 2.29
CA ALA A 174 0.26 -26.06 3.22
C ALA A 174 1.14 -24.84 2.91
N LEU A 175 1.17 -24.46 1.62
CA LEU A 175 1.60 -23.14 1.15
C LEU A 175 0.42 -22.44 0.47
N SER A 176 0.16 -21.20 0.85
CA SER A 176 -0.84 -20.34 0.19
C SER A 176 -0.35 -19.84 -1.19
N ALA A 177 -1.27 -19.34 -2.00
CA ALA A 177 -0.98 -18.76 -3.31
C ALA A 177 0.06 -17.62 -3.22
N LEU A 178 -0.08 -16.72 -2.22
CA LEU A 178 0.88 -15.65 -1.96
C LEU A 178 2.28 -16.21 -1.68
N GLN A 179 2.38 -17.20 -0.79
CA GLN A 179 3.68 -17.79 -0.43
C GLN A 179 4.30 -18.51 -1.63
N LEU A 180 3.50 -19.23 -2.43
CA LEU A 180 3.96 -19.89 -3.67
C LEU A 180 4.44 -18.88 -4.72
N GLU A 181 3.79 -17.72 -4.81
CA GLU A 181 4.24 -16.62 -5.67
C GLU A 181 5.61 -16.10 -5.23
N SER A 182 5.80 -15.81 -3.94
CA SER A 182 7.10 -15.40 -3.41
C SER A 182 8.19 -16.45 -3.67
N ILE A 183 7.89 -17.75 -3.49
CA ILE A 183 8.84 -18.85 -3.76
C ILE A 183 9.18 -18.91 -5.25
N THR A 184 8.20 -18.72 -6.12
CA THR A 184 8.38 -18.74 -7.58
C THR A 184 9.29 -17.59 -8.04
N TYR A 185 8.99 -16.36 -7.61
CA TYR A 185 9.83 -15.21 -7.95
C TYR A 185 11.23 -15.29 -7.34
N THR A 186 11.35 -15.78 -6.10
CA THR A 186 12.66 -16.05 -5.49
C THR A 186 13.46 -17.05 -6.32
N SER A 187 12.81 -18.12 -6.79
CA SER A 187 13.47 -19.14 -7.58
C SER A 187 13.87 -18.64 -8.98
N GLN A 188 13.07 -17.75 -9.60
CA GLN A 188 13.45 -17.03 -10.82
C GLN A 188 14.69 -16.16 -10.61
N ALA A 189 14.69 -15.35 -9.54
CA ALA A 189 15.82 -14.51 -9.20
C ALA A 189 17.08 -15.36 -8.97
N HIS A 190 16.94 -16.49 -8.27
CA HIS A 190 18.05 -17.41 -8.05
C HIS A 190 18.61 -18.02 -9.34
N GLU A 191 17.90 -18.08 -10.47
CA GLU A 191 18.51 -18.55 -11.73
C GLU A 191 19.31 -17.46 -12.46
N HIS A 192 19.18 -16.20 -12.05
CA HIS A 192 19.94 -15.09 -12.60
C HIS A 192 21.32 -14.98 -11.94
N ILE A 193 22.37 -15.14 -12.75
CA ILE A 193 23.77 -14.91 -12.36
C ILE A 193 24.17 -13.49 -12.78
N LEU A 194 24.65 -12.70 -11.83
CA LEU A 194 25.11 -11.34 -12.02
C LEU A 194 26.47 -11.30 -12.73
N PRO A 195 26.88 -10.15 -13.30
CA PRO A 195 28.15 -10.04 -14.05
C PRO A 195 29.41 -10.39 -13.27
N ASP A 196 29.38 -10.26 -11.95
CA ASP A 196 30.48 -10.62 -11.03
C ASP A 196 30.51 -12.12 -10.69
N GLY A 197 29.60 -12.91 -11.28
CA GLY A 197 29.46 -14.34 -11.02
C GLY A 197 28.63 -14.69 -9.78
N SER A 198 28.17 -13.70 -9.01
CA SER A 198 27.28 -13.92 -7.88
C SER A 198 25.85 -14.23 -8.35
N ARG A 199 25.06 -14.88 -7.49
CA ARG A 199 23.65 -15.17 -7.77
C ARG A 199 22.78 -14.03 -7.28
N ALA A 200 21.79 -13.62 -8.06
CA ALA A 200 20.85 -12.59 -7.60
C ALA A 200 20.07 -13.06 -6.36
N GLY A 201 19.95 -12.17 -5.37
CA GLY A 201 19.13 -12.38 -4.19
C GLY A 201 17.68 -11.95 -4.41
N PHE A 202 16.83 -12.27 -3.44
CA PHE A 202 15.42 -11.87 -3.41
C PHE A 202 15.05 -11.37 -2.02
N LEU A 203 14.23 -10.32 -1.94
CA LEU A 203 13.75 -9.74 -0.69
C LEU A 203 12.24 -10.00 -0.56
N ILE A 204 11.83 -10.63 0.54
CA ILE A 204 10.41 -10.81 0.88
C ILE A 204 10.03 -9.72 1.89
N GLY A 205 9.28 -8.73 1.41
CA GLY A 205 8.90 -7.52 2.17
C GLY A 205 7.52 -7.59 2.82
N ASP A 206 6.84 -8.73 2.79
CA ASP A 206 5.46 -8.86 3.25
C ASP A 206 5.32 -8.56 4.75
N GLY A 207 4.12 -8.09 5.14
CA GLY A 207 3.77 -7.79 6.53
C GLY A 207 3.92 -8.95 7.50
N ALA A 208 3.74 -8.70 8.79
CA ALA A 208 3.63 -9.78 9.77
C ALA A 208 2.36 -10.62 9.50
N GLY A 209 2.33 -11.87 9.97
CA GLY A 209 1.17 -12.75 9.83
C GLY A 209 1.10 -13.58 8.54
N VAL A 210 1.71 -13.13 7.43
CA VAL A 210 1.66 -13.86 6.13
C VAL A 210 2.45 -15.18 6.06
N GLY A 211 3.09 -15.60 7.17
CA GLY A 211 3.82 -16.86 7.23
C GLY A 211 5.18 -16.88 6.51
N LYS A 212 5.98 -15.81 6.60
CA LYS A 212 7.31 -15.72 5.97
C LYS A 212 8.24 -16.91 6.28
N GLY A 213 8.17 -17.49 7.48
CA GLY A 213 8.94 -18.69 7.83
C GLY A 213 8.61 -19.88 6.92
N ARG A 214 7.33 -20.14 6.65
CA ARG A 214 6.90 -21.13 5.66
C ARG A 214 7.35 -20.78 4.24
N THR A 215 7.37 -19.50 3.87
CA THR A 215 7.92 -19.06 2.57
C THR A 215 9.41 -19.42 2.47
N ILE A 216 10.23 -19.12 3.48
CA ILE A 216 11.66 -19.46 3.54
C ILE A 216 11.84 -20.98 3.47
N ALA A 217 11.06 -21.74 4.25
CA ALA A 217 11.06 -23.20 4.21
C ALA A 217 10.73 -23.73 2.80
N GLY A 218 9.77 -23.12 2.10
CA GLY A 218 9.41 -23.45 0.73
C GLY A 218 10.53 -23.14 -0.28
N VAL A 219 11.24 -22.02 -0.12
CA VAL A 219 12.43 -21.69 -0.95
C VAL A 219 13.53 -22.74 -0.73
N ILE A 220 13.81 -23.11 0.52
CA ILE A 220 14.79 -24.16 0.85
C ILE A 220 14.37 -25.48 0.23
N PHE A 221 13.09 -25.86 0.36
CA PHE A 221 12.57 -27.11 -0.16
C PHE A 221 12.64 -27.18 -1.68
N GLU A 222 12.24 -26.12 -2.40
CA GLU A 222 12.36 -26.06 -3.86
C GLU A 222 13.82 -26.23 -4.31
N ASN A 223 14.75 -25.50 -3.68
CA ASN A 223 16.18 -25.61 -3.98
C ASN A 223 16.72 -27.02 -3.66
N TYR A 224 16.26 -27.62 -2.57
CA TYR A 224 16.59 -28.99 -2.20
C TYR A 224 16.13 -29.98 -3.27
N LEU A 225 14.91 -29.83 -3.81
CA LEU A 225 14.37 -30.66 -4.89
C LEU A 225 15.15 -30.46 -6.20
N LYS A 226 15.66 -29.25 -6.47
CA LYS A 226 16.57 -28.94 -7.59
C LYS A 226 18.03 -29.39 -7.37
N GLY A 227 18.31 -30.14 -6.31
CA GLY A 227 19.64 -30.70 -6.03
C GLY A 227 20.58 -29.79 -5.22
N ARG A 228 20.16 -28.58 -4.83
CA ARG A 228 20.92 -27.71 -3.93
C ARG A 228 20.63 -28.10 -2.49
N LYS A 229 21.42 -29.04 -1.96
CA LYS A 229 21.17 -29.72 -0.67
C LYS A 229 21.67 -28.96 0.57
N ARG A 230 22.21 -27.75 0.41
CA ARG A 230 22.80 -26.95 1.50
C ARG A 230 22.11 -25.61 1.58
N ALA A 231 21.66 -25.24 2.78
CA ALA A 231 21.07 -23.95 3.09
C ALA A 231 21.55 -23.47 4.47
N ILE A 232 21.61 -22.16 4.65
CA ILE A 232 21.87 -21.52 5.95
C ILE A 232 20.66 -20.64 6.25
N TRP A 233 19.99 -20.91 7.37
CA TRP A 233 18.92 -20.08 7.90
C TRP A 233 19.49 -19.23 9.03
N VAL A 234 19.54 -17.91 8.85
CA VAL A 234 20.00 -16.98 9.87
C VAL A 234 18.79 -16.34 10.55
N SER A 235 18.75 -16.39 11.87
CA SER A 235 17.67 -15.86 12.70
C SER A 235 18.22 -15.03 13.86
N VAL A 236 17.37 -14.20 14.46
CA VAL A 236 17.75 -13.31 15.58
C VAL A 236 18.03 -14.07 16.89
N SER A 237 17.48 -15.27 17.04
CA SER A 237 17.68 -16.12 18.23
C SER A 237 17.79 -17.59 17.85
N ASN A 238 18.38 -18.37 18.75
CA ASN A 238 18.49 -19.83 18.60
C ASN A 238 17.13 -20.54 18.75
N ASP A 239 16.18 -19.94 19.46
CA ASP A 239 14.86 -20.55 19.71
C ASP A 239 14.04 -20.67 18.42
N LEU A 240 14.26 -19.76 17.47
CA LEU A 240 13.65 -19.80 16.13
C LEU A 240 14.05 -21.04 15.31
N LYS A 241 15.01 -21.84 15.78
CA LYS A 241 15.26 -23.18 15.22
C LYS A 241 14.00 -24.05 15.21
N TYR A 242 13.23 -24.04 16.30
CA TYR A 242 12.05 -24.90 16.41
C TYR A 242 10.92 -24.43 15.46
N ASP A 243 10.83 -23.11 15.22
CA ASP A 243 9.95 -22.56 14.19
C ASP A 243 10.39 -23.01 12.80
N ALA A 244 11.69 -22.95 12.48
CA ALA A 244 12.21 -23.43 11.19
C ALA A 244 11.93 -24.93 10.97
N GLU A 245 12.10 -25.76 11.99
CA GLU A 245 11.78 -27.20 11.94
C GLU A 245 10.28 -27.45 11.74
N ARG A 246 9.43 -26.68 12.44
CA ARG A 246 7.97 -26.74 12.26
C ARG A 246 7.60 -26.33 10.84
N ASP A 247 8.11 -25.21 10.35
CA ASP A 247 7.73 -24.66 9.05
C ASP A 247 8.14 -25.59 7.90
N LEU A 248 9.30 -26.26 7.99
CA LEU A 248 9.70 -27.32 7.05
C LEU A 248 8.76 -28.54 7.13
N ARG A 249 8.42 -28.99 8.34
CA ARG A 249 7.53 -30.14 8.52
C ARG A 249 6.13 -29.86 7.99
N ASP A 250 5.58 -28.68 8.27
CA ASP A 250 4.22 -28.27 7.89
C ASP A 250 4.02 -28.26 6.36
N ILE A 251 5.07 -28.02 5.58
CA ILE A 251 5.02 -28.02 4.11
C ILE A 251 5.39 -29.37 3.47
N GLY A 252 5.55 -30.43 4.28
CA GLY A 252 5.95 -31.76 3.82
C GLY A 252 7.46 -31.93 3.58
N ALA A 253 8.28 -30.96 3.99
CA ALA A 253 9.74 -30.97 3.87
C ALA A 253 10.46 -31.48 5.14
N GLY A 254 9.77 -32.22 6.01
CA GLY A 254 10.30 -32.69 7.29
C GLY A 254 11.50 -33.66 7.21
N LYS A 255 11.91 -34.08 6.00
CA LYS A 255 13.14 -34.86 5.76
C LYS A 255 14.40 -34.00 5.69
N ILE A 256 14.26 -32.67 5.70
CA ILE A 256 15.39 -31.74 5.73
C ILE A 256 15.72 -31.46 7.20
N ASP A 257 16.83 -32.01 7.67
CA ASP A 257 17.28 -31.84 9.05
C ASP A 257 17.75 -30.41 9.32
N VAL A 258 17.39 -29.88 10.49
CA VAL A 258 17.83 -28.56 10.96
C VAL A 258 18.85 -28.71 12.06
N HIS A 259 20.06 -28.21 11.80
CA HIS A 259 21.16 -28.27 12.75
C HIS A 259 21.54 -26.85 13.20
N PRO A 260 21.65 -26.59 14.51
CA PRO A 260 22.08 -25.27 14.98
C PRO A 260 23.57 -25.09 14.69
N LEU A 261 23.96 -23.87 14.32
CA LEU A 261 25.34 -23.57 13.90
C LEU A 261 26.36 -23.88 15.00
N ASN A 262 26.00 -23.67 16.27
CA ASN A 262 26.86 -23.93 17.43
C ASN A 262 27.20 -25.42 17.66
N LYS A 263 26.55 -26.35 16.96
CA LYS A 263 26.84 -27.79 17.01
C LYS A 263 27.67 -28.28 15.84
N PHE A 264 27.95 -27.44 14.85
CA PHE A 264 28.94 -27.76 13.82
C PHE A 264 30.35 -27.53 14.40
N LYS A 265 31.11 -28.61 14.47
CA LYS A 265 32.54 -28.60 14.80
C LYS A 265 33.35 -28.74 13.53
#